data_AF-A0A1Q9S0G2-F1
#
_entry.id   AF-A0A1Q9S0G2-F1
#
_cell.length_a   1.000
_cell.length_b   1.000
_cell.length_c   1.000
_cell.angle_alpha   90.00
_cell.angle_beta   90.00
_cell.angle_gamma   90.00
#
_symmetry.space_group_name_H-M   'P 1'
#
loop_
_entity.id
_entity.type
_entity.pdbx_description
1 polymer ?
#
loop_
_entity_poly.entity_id
_entity_poly.type
_entity_poly.pdbx_seq_one_letter_code
_entity_poly.pdbx_strand_id
1 'polypeptide(L)'
;MLRGGGGGSGLSVLLRPGNAGSNTAADHITVIREALRQLPGHRPGTRPGRKILIRIDSVGCTHELLEWIVGQRLSYSVGFPLPERIVDELAKIPETERRSAYDADREPRDGARVLEVTGLRICPAGRRACG
;
A
#
# COMPACT_ATOMS: atom_id res chain seq x y z
N MET A 1 -1.40 25.95 13.17
CA MET A 1 -2.08 25.69 11.88
C MET A 1 -1.07 25.24 10.84
N LEU A 2 -0.87 23.94 10.68
CA LEU A 2 -0.21 23.35 9.50
C LEU A 2 -1.11 22.20 9.06
N ARG A 3 -1.76 22.41 7.92
CA ARG A 3 -2.73 21.49 7.31
C ARG A 3 -2.07 20.15 7.00
N GLY A 4 -2.62 19.05 7.52
CA GLY A 4 -2.38 17.70 7.03
C GLY A 4 -3.04 17.51 5.66
N GLY A 5 -2.51 18.18 4.64
CA GLY A 5 -2.91 17.97 3.25
C GLY A 5 -2.34 16.66 2.74
N GLY A 6 -3.07 15.56 2.91
CA GLY A 6 -2.80 14.28 2.23
C GLY A 6 -3.03 14.32 0.71
N GLY A 7 -2.91 15.49 0.09
CA GLY A 7 -2.98 15.67 -1.36
C GLY A 7 -1.63 15.32 -1.96
N GLY A 8 -1.39 14.04 -2.22
CA GLY A 8 -0.32 13.64 -3.12
C GLY A 8 -0.70 14.08 -4.53
N SER A 9 -0.26 15.27 -4.96
CA SER A 9 -0.32 15.62 -6.37
C SER A 9 0.45 14.55 -7.16
N GLY A 10 -0.16 14.03 -8.22
CA GLY A 10 0.47 13.00 -9.04
C GLY A 10 1.79 13.50 -9.61
N LEU A 11 2.90 12.88 -9.22
CA LEU A 11 4.22 13.28 -9.70
C LEU A 11 4.47 12.77 -11.13
N SER A 12 3.91 11.62 -11.51
CA SER A 12 4.16 11.02 -12.82
C SER A 12 3.00 10.14 -13.26
N VAL A 13 2.69 10.16 -14.56
CA VAL A 13 1.68 9.33 -15.20
C VAL A 13 2.28 8.71 -16.45
N LEU A 14 2.04 7.41 -16.66
CA LEU A 14 2.43 6.70 -17.89
C LEU A 14 1.15 6.31 -18.64
N LEU A 15 0.95 6.90 -19.82
CA LEU A 15 -0.15 6.54 -20.71
C LEU A 15 0.32 5.45 -21.68
N ARG A 16 -0.51 4.42 -21.90
CA ARG A 16 -0.23 3.36 -22.88
C ARG A 16 -1.25 3.33 -24.01
N PRO A 17 -0.86 2.84 -25.21
CA PRO A 17 -1.80 2.56 -26.29
C PRO A 17 -2.89 1.59 -25.84
N GLY A 18 -4.11 1.78 -26.33
CA GLY A 18 -5.38 1.23 -25.81
C GLY A 18 -5.59 -0.30 -25.82
N ASN A 19 -4.53 -1.10 -25.78
CA ASN A 19 -4.60 -2.57 -25.73
C ASN A 19 -3.46 -3.22 -24.90
N ALA A 20 -2.69 -2.43 -24.14
CA ALA A 20 -1.61 -2.97 -23.32
C ALA A 20 -2.15 -3.45 -21.96
N GLY A 21 -2.02 -4.75 -21.66
CA GLY A 21 -2.48 -5.38 -20.42
C GLY A 21 -2.04 -4.59 -19.18
N SER A 22 -3.01 -3.92 -18.55
CA SER A 22 -2.80 -2.91 -17.51
C SER A 22 -1.94 -3.47 -16.36
N ASN A 23 -0.95 -2.70 -15.90
CA ASN A 23 -0.17 -2.94 -14.67
C ASN A 23 1.00 -3.95 -14.75
N THR A 24 1.95 -3.76 -15.69
CA THR A 24 3.19 -4.56 -15.62
C THR A 24 4.15 -3.99 -14.56
N ALA A 25 4.99 -4.83 -13.98
CA ALA A 25 6.04 -4.39 -13.06
C ALA A 25 6.95 -3.33 -13.69
N ALA A 26 7.29 -3.49 -14.98
CA ALA A 26 8.11 -2.55 -15.73
C ALA A 26 7.48 -1.15 -15.84
N ASP A 27 6.17 -1.06 -16.05
CA ASP A 27 5.46 0.23 -16.08
C ASP A 27 5.52 0.91 -14.72
N HIS A 28 5.24 0.16 -13.65
CA HIS A 28 5.29 0.67 -12.29
C HIS A 28 6.69 1.16 -11.91
N ILE A 29 7.74 0.40 -12.26
CA ILE A 29 9.13 0.80 -12.05
C ILE A 29 9.44 2.10 -12.80
N THR A 30 8.96 2.23 -14.04
CA THR A 30 9.17 3.44 -14.87
C THR A 30 8.52 4.66 -14.21
N VAL A 31 7.25 4.55 -13.81
CA VAL A 31 6.53 5.63 -13.12
C VAL A 31 7.24 5.99 -11.81
N ILE A 32 7.64 5.01 -11.00
CA ILE A 32 8.33 5.29 -9.73
C ILE A 32 9.67 5.99 -9.98
N ARG A 33 10.44 5.60 -11.00
CA ARG A 33 11.68 6.29 -11.37
C ARG A 33 11.45 7.75 -11.74
N GLU A 34 10.45 8.03 -12.58
CA GLU A 34 10.12 9.40 -12.97
C GLU A 34 9.61 10.24 -11.79
N ALA A 35 8.83 9.65 -10.88
CA ALA A 35 8.43 10.31 -9.64
C ALA A 35 9.63 10.63 -8.75
N LEU A 36 10.56 9.69 -8.57
CA LEU A 36 11.76 9.89 -7.74
C LEU A 36 12.66 10.99 -8.30
N ARG A 37 12.81 11.10 -9.63
CA ARG A 37 13.58 12.17 -10.30
C ARG A 37 13.11 13.58 -9.97
N GLN A 38 11.84 13.74 -9.60
CA GLN A 38 11.25 15.04 -9.29
C GLN A 38 11.44 15.45 -7.83
N LEU A 39 11.92 14.54 -6.97
CA LEU A 39 12.10 14.84 -5.55
C LEU A 39 13.37 15.68 -5.32
N PRO A 40 13.28 16.74 -4.49
CA PRO A 40 14.43 17.56 -4.17
C PRO A 40 15.49 16.72 -3.44
N GLY A 41 16.71 16.70 -3.99
CA GLY A 41 17.84 15.95 -3.43
C GLY A 41 17.98 14.50 -3.93
N HIS A 42 17.05 13.99 -4.74
CA HIS A 42 17.27 12.73 -5.45
C HIS A 42 18.23 12.94 -6.63
N ARG A 43 19.21 12.04 -6.78
CA ARG A 43 20.16 12.06 -7.89
C ARG A 43 20.20 10.66 -8.51
N PRO A 44 20.34 10.54 -9.84
CA PRO A 44 20.57 9.25 -10.47
C PRO A 44 21.74 8.52 -9.80
N GLY A 45 21.53 7.26 -9.40
CA GLY A 45 22.53 6.46 -8.68
C GLY A 45 22.54 6.63 -7.15
N THR A 46 21.79 7.57 -6.57
CA THR A 46 21.62 7.66 -5.11
C THR A 46 20.37 6.92 -4.65
N ARG A 47 20.51 6.13 -3.58
CA ARG A 47 19.37 5.42 -2.99
C ARG A 47 18.66 6.35 -2.00
N PRO A 48 17.34 6.60 -2.15
CA PRO A 48 16.62 7.49 -1.24
C PRO A 48 16.53 6.95 0.20
N GLY A 49 16.71 5.63 0.36
CA GLY A 49 16.53 4.94 1.64
C GLY A 49 15.06 4.91 2.06
N ARG A 50 14.83 4.65 3.35
CA ARG A 50 13.49 4.45 3.94
C ARG A 50 12.66 5.72 4.11
N LYS A 51 13.16 6.87 3.63
CA LYS A 51 12.50 8.18 3.73
C LYS A 51 11.31 8.34 2.79
N ILE A 52 11.23 7.51 1.76
CA ILE A 52 10.17 7.54 0.76
C ILE A 52 9.29 6.31 0.93
N LEU A 53 7.97 6.54 1.05
CA LEU A 53 6.96 5.50 1.10
C LEU A 53 6.29 5.36 -0.27
N ILE A 54 6.39 4.17 -0.86
CA ILE A 54 5.64 3.78 -2.06
C ILE A 54 4.35 3.07 -1.61
N ARG A 55 3.19 3.55 -2.07
CA ARG A 55 1.91 2.88 -1.87
C ARG A 55 1.43 2.28 -3.18
N ILE A 56 1.10 1.00 -3.16
CA ILE A 56 0.60 0.26 -4.32
C ILE A 56 -0.69 -0.44 -3.91
N ASP A 57 -1.71 -0.39 -4.76
CA ASP A 57 -2.91 -1.18 -4.57
C ASP A 57 -2.66 -2.65 -4.91
N SER A 58 -3.64 -3.52 -4.68
CA SER A 58 -3.47 -4.96 -4.89
C SER A 58 -3.18 -5.34 -6.33
N VAL A 59 -3.66 -4.56 -7.30
CA VAL A 59 -3.52 -4.86 -8.73
C VAL A 59 -2.10 -4.57 -9.22
N GLY A 60 -1.42 -3.57 -8.66
CA GLY A 60 -0.02 -3.28 -8.98
C GLY A 60 1.01 -4.09 -8.17
N CYS A 61 0.59 -4.89 -7.19
CA CYS A 61 1.47 -5.55 -6.22
C CYS A 61 2.09 -6.86 -6.76
N THR A 62 2.94 -6.77 -7.79
CA THR A 62 3.71 -7.92 -8.28
C THR A 62 4.96 -8.17 -7.44
N HIS A 63 5.41 -9.43 -7.35
CA HIS A 63 6.65 -9.78 -6.64
C HIS A 63 7.87 -9.08 -7.24
N GLU A 64 7.96 -9.02 -8.57
CA GLU A 64 9.03 -8.33 -9.30
C GLU A 64 9.13 -6.85 -8.91
N LEU A 65 7.99 -6.16 -8.81
CA LEU A 65 7.97 -4.77 -8.37
C LEU A 65 8.44 -4.62 -6.91
N LEU A 66 7.96 -5.49 -6.02
CA LEU A 66 8.36 -5.47 -4.62
C LEU A 66 9.85 -5.74 -4.42
N GLU A 67 10.41 -6.72 -5.13
CA GLU A 67 11.84 -7.02 -5.13
C GLU A 67 12.66 -5.80 -5.57
N TRP A 68 12.23 -5.12 -6.62
CA TRP A 68 12.87 -3.89 -7.08
C TRP A 68 12.83 -2.78 -6.02
N ILE A 69 11.67 -2.52 -5.41
CA ILE A 69 11.49 -1.50 -4.35
C ILE A 69 12.39 -1.79 -3.15
N VAL A 70 12.44 -3.06 -2.72
CA VAL A 70 13.31 -3.51 -1.62
C VAL A 70 14.79 -3.29 -1.97
N GLY A 71 15.19 -3.60 -3.21
CA GLY A 71 16.54 -3.34 -3.72
C GLY A 71 16.94 -1.85 -3.66
N GLN A 72 15.97 -0.95 -3.88
CA GLN A 72 16.17 0.51 -3.75
C GLN A 72 16.16 1.01 -2.29
N ARG A 73 15.89 0.13 -1.32
CA ARG A 73 15.73 0.44 0.12
C ARG A 73 14.58 1.41 0.42
N LEU A 74 13.57 1.45 -0.43
CA LEU A 74 12.37 2.26 -0.25
C LEU A 74 11.46 1.62 0.81
N SER A 75 10.68 2.45 1.50
CA SER A 75 9.58 1.97 2.33
C SER A 75 8.38 1.69 1.42
N TYR A 76 7.59 0.65 1.72
CA TYR A 76 6.41 0.33 0.94
C TYR A 76 5.23 -0.09 1.80
N SER A 77 4.04 0.13 1.27
CA SER A 77 2.77 -0.36 1.80
C SER A 77 1.96 -0.86 0.63
N VAL A 78 1.47 -2.09 0.73
CA VAL A 78 0.68 -2.72 -0.33
C VAL A 78 -0.68 -3.11 0.18
N GLY A 79 -1.71 -2.76 -0.59
CA GLY A 79 -3.04 -3.31 -0.40
C GLY A 79 -3.08 -4.76 -0.90
N PHE A 80 -3.88 -5.59 -0.25
CA PHE A 80 -4.22 -6.92 -0.74
C PHE A 80 -5.74 -7.08 -0.66
N PRO A 81 -6.35 -7.88 -1.55
CA PRO A 81 -7.78 -8.15 -1.46
C PRO A 81 -8.05 -8.93 -0.18
N LEU A 82 -8.98 -8.45 0.64
CA LEU A 82 -9.38 -9.15 1.86
C LEU A 82 -10.29 -10.33 1.47
N PRO A 83 -9.86 -11.60 1.64
CA PRO A 83 -10.70 -12.74 1.27
C PRO A 83 -11.97 -12.77 2.13
N GLU A 84 -13.11 -13.17 1.57
CA GLU A 84 -14.41 -13.21 2.27
C GLU A 84 -14.34 -13.93 3.61
N ARG A 85 -13.71 -15.10 3.67
CA ARG A 85 -13.53 -15.82 4.94
C ARG A 85 -12.84 -14.99 6.04
N ILE A 86 -11.92 -14.09 5.67
CA ILE A 86 -11.23 -13.23 6.63
C ILE A 86 -12.20 -12.15 7.11
N VAL A 87 -13.03 -11.61 6.21
CA VAL A 87 -14.12 -10.70 6.59
C VAL A 87 -15.05 -11.38 7.59
N ASP A 88 -15.43 -12.63 7.35
CA ASP A 88 -16.31 -13.41 8.25
C ASP A 88 -15.67 -13.64 9.62
N GLU A 89 -14.37 -13.98 9.68
CA GLU A 89 -13.68 -14.13 10.97
C GLU A 89 -13.56 -12.80 11.71
N LEU A 90 -13.27 -11.70 11.01
CA LEU A 90 -13.21 -10.36 11.61
C LEU A 90 -14.59 -9.90 12.12
N ALA A 91 -15.67 -10.33 11.49
CA ALA A 91 -17.04 -10.02 11.90
C ALA A 91 -17.42 -10.68 13.24
N LYS A 92 -16.78 -11.78 13.62
CA LYS A 92 -17.03 -12.47 14.91
C LYS A 92 -16.38 -11.77 16.10
N ILE A 93 -15.41 -10.88 15.86
CA ILE A 93 -14.69 -10.18 16.94
C ILE A 93 -15.63 -9.12 17.56
N PRO A 94 -15.86 -9.15 18.89
CA PRO A 94 -16.75 -8.23 19.58
C PRO A 94 -16.43 -6.75 19.32
N GLU A 95 -17.49 -5.94 19.24
CA GLU A 95 -17.37 -4.47 19.12
C GLU A 95 -16.54 -3.85 20.25
N THR A 96 -16.55 -4.44 21.44
CA THR A 96 -15.79 -3.98 22.62
C THR A 96 -14.28 -4.04 22.44
N GLU A 97 -13.78 -4.87 21.51
CA GLU A 97 -12.36 -4.96 21.17
C GLU A 97 -11.94 -3.95 20.10
N ARG A 98 -12.93 -3.28 19.47
CA ARG A 98 -12.70 -2.27 18.44
C ARG A 98 -12.52 -0.90 19.09
N ARG A 99 -11.44 -0.22 18.76
CA ARG A 99 -11.14 1.15 19.22
C ARG A 99 -11.69 2.19 18.24
N SER A 100 -11.93 3.40 18.72
CA SER A 100 -12.31 4.52 17.84
C SER A 100 -11.22 4.78 16.81
N ALA A 101 -11.62 4.91 15.54
CA ALA A 101 -10.74 5.46 14.53
C ALA A 101 -10.72 6.99 14.69
N TYR A 102 -9.54 7.59 14.57
CA TYR A 102 -9.39 9.04 14.68
C TYR A 102 -9.08 9.64 13.30
N ASP A 103 -9.62 10.82 13.03
CA ASP A 103 -9.30 11.58 11.82
C ASP A 103 -8.00 12.39 11.95
N ALA A 104 -7.72 13.27 10.98
CA ALA A 104 -6.51 14.08 10.96
C ALA A 104 -6.45 15.12 12.11
N ASP A 105 -7.60 15.51 12.65
CA ASP A 105 -7.75 16.45 13.75
C ASP A 105 -7.78 15.74 15.12
N ARG A 106 -7.62 14.41 15.13
CA ARG A 106 -7.69 13.50 16.29
C ARG A 106 -9.09 13.39 16.89
N GLU A 107 -10.12 13.66 16.10
CA GLU A 107 -11.49 13.46 16.52
C GLU A 107 -11.95 12.04 16.14
N PRO A 108 -12.78 11.38 16.99
CA PRO A 108 -13.37 10.10 16.64
C PRO A 108 -14.18 10.20 15.35
N ARG A 109 -13.84 9.36 14.37
CA ARG A 109 -14.51 9.30 13.09
C ARG A 109 -15.75 8.41 13.18
N ASP A 110 -16.91 8.98 12.87
CA ASP A 110 -18.15 8.22 12.81
C ASP A 110 -18.11 7.17 11.68
N GLY A 111 -18.70 5.99 11.93
CA GLY A 111 -18.69 4.86 11.02
C GLY A 111 -17.33 4.17 10.81
N ALA A 112 -16.27 4.54 11.52
CA ALA A 112 -14.95 3.90 11.43
C ALA A 112 -14.43 3.45 12.80
N ARG A 113 -13.80 2.27 12.83
CA ARG A 113 -13.19 1.67 14.02
C ARG A 113 -11.87 0.98 13.65
N VAL A 114 -10.97 0.84 14.62
CA VAL A 114 -9.67 0.17 14.48
C VAL A 114 -9.68 -1.09 15.33
N LEU A 115 -9.27 -2.20 14.73
CA LEU A 115 -9.09 -3.47 15.41
C LEU A 115 -7.66 -3.96 15.17
N GLU A 116 -6.98 -4.32 16.26
CA GLU A 116 -5.66 -4.96 16.19
C GLU A 116 -5.85 -6.47 16.25
N VAL A 117 -5.55 -7.16 15.14
CA VAL A 117 -5.67 -8.62 15.06
C VAL A 117 -4.29 -9.22 14.90
N THR A 118 -3.88 -10.01 15.89
CA THR A 118 -2.64 -10.78 15.87
C THR A 118 -2.92 -12.25 15.55
N GLY A 119 -1.97 -12.95 14.93
CA GLY A 119 -2.10 -14.38 14.61
C GLY A 119 -3.00 -14.72 13.42
N LEU A 120 -3.56 -13.73 12.72
CA LEU A 120 -4.37 -13.95 11.53
C LEU A 120 -3.50 -14.51 10.38
N ARG A 121 -3.72 -15.77 10.03
CA ARG A 121 -3.02 -16.45 8.94
C ARG A 121 -3.85 -16.41 7.65
N ILE A 122 -3.39 -15.65 6.67
CA ILE A 122 -4.00 -15.59 5.35
C ILE A 122 -3.44 -16.73 4.49
N CYS A 123 -4.02 -17.93 4.59
CA CYS A 123 -3.65 -19.06 3.74
C CYS A 123 -4.32 -18.96 2.35
N PRO A 124 -3.66 -19.20 1.21
CA PRO A 124 -4.37 -19.24 -0.08
C PRO A 124 -5.52 -20.26 -0.03
N ALA A 125 -6.67 -19.95 -0.66
CA ALA A 125 -7.80 -20.88 -0.71
C ALA A 125 -7.32 -22.27 -1.21
N GLY A 126 -7.66 -23.33 -0.48
CA GLY A 126 -7.29 -24.71 -0.82
C GLY A 126 -6.07 -25.31 -0.10
N ARG A 127 -5.31 -24.55 0.71
CA ARG A 127 -4.27 -25.14 1.58
C ARG A 127 -4.78 -25.36 3.00
N ARG A 128 -4.79 -26.63 3.44
CA ARG A 128 -5.26 -27.07 4.77
C ARG A 128 -4.33 -26.73 5.94
N ALA A 129 -3.13 -26.21 5.69
CA ALA A 129 -2.23 -25.74 6.73
C ALA A 129 -1.25 -24.70 6.16
N CYS A 130 -1.11 -23.58 6.86
CA CYS A 130 0.09 -22.76 6.79
C CYS A 130 0.97 -23.18 7.97
N GLY A 131 2.01 -23.98 7.71
CA GLY A 131 3.08 -24.26 8.68
C GLY A 131 3.72 -22.96 9.16
#